data_AF-A0A3D9LL86-F1
#
_entry.id   AF-A0A3D9LL86-F1
#
_cell.length_a   1.000
_cell.length_b   1.000
_cell.length_c   1.000
_cell.angle_alpha   90.00
_cell.angle_beta   90.00
_cell.angle_gamma   90.00
#
_symmetry.space_group_name_H-M   'P 1'
#
loop_
_entity.id
_entity.type
_entity.pdbx_description
1 polymer ?
#
loop_
_entity_poly.entity_id
_entity_poly.type
_entity_poly.pdbx_seq_one_letter_code
_entity_poly.pdbx_strand_id
1 'polypeptide(L)'
;MEDNTKTAAFLESLKRNNDKIRDDRAHAIAEDAQLMYKRETEDLALALKRLKREQDNMLDMSPTDANSLVLASDFDAKEYVAKDLDMSVKIRNLEIKLELAKKRYTHLFGGTINEL
;
A
#
# COMPACT_ATOMS: atom_id res chain seq x y z
N MET A 1 -14.47 -14.64 -24.63
CA MET A 1 -13.97 -13.45 -25.33
C MET A 1 -12.55 -13.26 -24.83
N GLU A 2 -11.59 -13.43 -25.73
CA GLU A 2 -10.16 -13.41 -25.47
C GLU A 2 -9.75 -12.05 -24.93
N ASP A 3 -9.40 -12.00 -23.64
CA ASP A 3 -8.78 -10.82 -23.07
C ASP A 3 -7.32 -10.85 -23.51
N ASN A 4 -7.08 -10.11 -24.60
CA ASN A 4 -5.80 -9.97 -25.28
C ASN A 4 -4.80 -9.37 -24.28
N THR A 5 -4.13 -10.26 -23.55
CA THR A 5 -3.07 -9.99 -22.60
C THR A 5 -1.97 -9.25 -23.33
N LYS A 6 -2.06 -7.91 -23.32
CA LYS A 6 -0.92 -7.03 -23.59
C LYS A 6 0.24 -7.63 -22.83
N THR A 7 1.21 -8.13 -23.56
CA THR A 7 2.36 -8.84 -23.03
C THR A 7 2.97 -7.93 -21.97
N ALA A 8 2.86 -8.35 -20.71
CA ALA A 8 3.30 -7.62 -19.53
C ALA A 8 4.70 -7.04 -19.79
N ALA A 9 4.89 -5.72 -19.69
CA ALA A 9 6.16 -5.05 -20.03
C ALA A 9 7.36 -5.68 -19.30
N PHE A 10 7.11 -6.30 -18.13
CA PHE A 10 8.06 -7.11 -17.41
C PHE A 10 8.53 -8.35 -18.19
N LEU A 11 7.60 -9.16 -18.68
CA LEU A 11 7.88 -10.39 -19.44
C LEU A 11 8.58 -10.07 -20.77
N GLU A 12 8.13 -9.04 -21.48
CA GLU A 12 8.77 -8.59 -22.72
C GLU A 12 10.23 -8.17 -22.48
N SER A 13 10.45 -7.37 -21.44
CA SER A 13 11.80 -6.94 -21.06
C SER A 13 12.69 -8.12 -20.68
N LEU A 14 12.14 -9.10 -19.96
CA LEU A 14 12.86 -10.29 -19.53
C LEU A 14 13.32 -11.15 -20.72
N LYS A 15 12.43 -11.36 -21.69
CA LYS A 15 12.74 -12.11 -22.93
C LYS A 15 13.69 -11.34 -23.84
N ARG A 16 13.55 -10.01 -23.95
CA ARG A 16 14.42 -9.15 -24.78
C ARG A 16 15.85 -9.02 -24.26
N ASN A 17 16.03 -9.01 -22.93
CA ASN A 17 17.36 -8.82 -22.35
C ASN A 17 18.13 -10.13 -22.14
N ASN A 18 17.49 -11.28 -22.36
CA ASN A 18 18.08 -12.57 -22.05
C ASN A 18 17.71 -13.61 -23.11
N ASP A 19 18.38 -13.57 -24.27
CA ASP A 19 18.14 -14.46 -25.41
C ASP A 19 18.28 -15.96 -25.10
N LYS A 20 18.85 -16.31 -23.93
CA LYS A 20 19.03 -17.69 -23.45
C LYS A 20 17.93 -18.16 -22.50
N ILE A 21 17.02 -17.28 -22.07
CA ILE A 21 15.95 -17.66 -21.15
C ILE A 21 14.88 -18.43 -21.92
N ARG A 22 14.58 -19.64 -21.45
CA ARG A 22 13.46 -20.42 -22.00
C ARG A 22 12.14 -19.77 -21.61
N ASP A 23 11.16 -19.88 -22.50
CA ASP A 23 9.83 -19.28 -22.38
C ASP A 23 9.15 -19.64 -21.04
N ASP A 24 9.13 -20.93 -20.70
CA ASP A 24 8.59 -21.47 -19.45
C ASP A 24 9.22 -20.79 -18.21
N ARG A 25 10.53 -20.54 -18.26
CA ARG A 25 11.27 -19.92 -17.15
C ARG A 25 10.97 -18.43 -17.06
N ALA A 26 10.81 -17.76 -18.20
CA ALA A 26 10.43 -16.35 -18.22
C ALA A 26 9.04 -16.14 -17.62
N HIS A 27 8.09 -17.03 -17.93
CA HIS A 27 6.75 -17.01 -17.38
C HIS A 27 6.75 -17.25 -15.86
N ALA A 28 7.47 -18.28 -15.36
CA ALA A 28 7.56 -18.54 -13.93
C ALA A 28 8.10 -17.32 -13.14
N ILE A 29 9.15 -16.66 -13.64
CA ILE A 29 9.72 -15.46 -12.99
C ILE A 29 8.72 -14.30 -13.01
N ALA A 30 7.99 -14.12 -14.12
CA ALA A 30 6.99 -13.06 -14.23
C ALA A 30 5.82 -13.27 -13.27
N GLU A 31 5.33 -14.50 -13.13
CA GLU A 31 4.26 -14.86 -12.19
C GLU A 31 4.68 -14.64 -10.73
N ASP A 32 5.88 -15.10 -10.35
CA ASP A 32 6.42 -14.89 -9.01
C ASP A 32 6.57 -13.39 -8.69
N ALA A 33 7.13 -12.62 -9.63
CA ALA A 33 7.28 -11.18 -9.47
C ALA A 33 5.92 -10.48 -9.35
N GLN A 34 4.94 -10.88 -10.16
CA GLN A 34 3.58 -10.34 -10.13
C GLN A 34 2.92 -10.60 -8.78
N LEU A 35 3.01 -11.82 -8.26
CA LEU A 35 2.42 -12.20 -6.98
C LEU A 35 3.02 -11.39 -5.82
N MET A 36 4.35 -11.27 -5.79
CA MET A 36 5.03 -10.49 -4.76
C MET A 36 4.68 -9.00 -4.85
N TYR A 37 4.65 -8.43 -6.05
CA TYR A 37 4.29 -7.03 -6.25
C TYR A 37 2.86 -6.74 -5.77
N LYS A 38 1.93 -7.65 -6.06
CA LYS A 38 0.54 -7.54 -5.61
C LYS A 38 0.45 -7.53 -4.09
N ARG A 39 1.11 -8.49 -3.41
CA ARG A 39 1.14 -8.57 -1.94
C ARG A 39 1.67 -7.30 -1.28
N GLU A 40 2.82 -6.81 -1.76
CA GLU A 40 3.41 -5.56 -1.23
C GLU A 40 2.46 -4.36 -1.42
N THR A 41 1.72 -4.31 -2.54
CA THR A 41 0.74 -3.26 -2.78
C THR A 41 -0.46 -3.37 -1.83
N GLU A 42 -0.92 -4.59 -1.53
CA GLU A 42 -1.99 -4.86 -0.56
C GLU A 42 -1.56 -4.50 0.88
N ASP A 43 -0.32 -4.82 1.25
CA ASP A 43 0.26 -4.46 2.55
C ASP A 43 0.35 -2.94 2.74
N LEU A 44 0.72 -2.20 1.69
CA LEU A 44 0.68 -0.72 1.70
C LEU A 44 -0.74 -0.19 1.93
N ALA A 45 -1.75 -0.77 1.28
CA ALA A 45 -3.14 -0.38 1.46
C ALA A 45 -3.63 -0.67 2.89
N LEU A 46 -3.25 -1.81 3.46
CA LEU A 46 -3.57 -2.15 4.84
C LEU A 46 -2.90 -1.21 5.84
N ALA A 47 -1.62 -0.91 5.65
CA ALA A 47 -0.88 0.04 6.48
C ALA A 47 -1.51 1.43 6.44
N LEU A 48 -1.90 1.91 5.26
CA LEU A 48 -2.60 3.18 5.09
C LEU A 48 -3.93 3.20 5.85
N LYS A 49 -4.75 2.15 5.74
CA LYS A 49 -6.02 2.04 6.48
C LYS A 49 -5.82 2.06 7.99
N ARG A 50 -4.79 1.38 8.49
CA ARG A 50 -4.44 1.36 9.92
C ARG A 50 -4.04 2.74 10.42
N LEU A 51 -3.16 3.43 9.70
CA LEU A 51 -2.71 4.78 10.07
C LEU A 51 -3.85 5.81 10.05
N LYS A 52 -4.76 5.75 9.06
CA LYS A 52 -5.94 6.63 9.04
C LYS A 52 -6.84 6.40 10.25
N ARG A 53 -7.11 5.13 10.60
CA ARG A 53 -7.89 4.80 11.81
C ARG A 53 -7.19 5.24 13.08
N GLU A 54 -5.88 5.06 13.17
CA GLU A 54 -5.10 5.51 14.31
C GLU A 54 -5.22 7.03 14.47
N GLN A 55 -5.13 7.79 13.37
CA GLN A 55 -5.31 9.24 13.36
C GLN A 55 -6.73 9.63 13.83
N ASP A 56 -7.76 8.97 13.30
CA ASP A 56 -9.16 9.21 13.70
C ASP A 56 -9.38 8.91 15.19
N ASN A 57 -8.76 7.84 15.69
CA ASN A 57 -8.85 7.40 17.09
C ASN A 57 -8.07 8.29 18.05
N MET A 58 -7.16 9.17 17.58
CA MET A 58 -6.44 10.10 18.48
C MET A 58 -7.37 11.07 19.21
N LEU A 59 -8.59 11.26 18.70
CA LEU A 59 -9.63 12.10 19.31
C LEU A 59 -10.58 11.30 20.23
N ASP A 60 -10.40 9.98 20.33
CA ASP A 60 -11.18 9.14 21.25
C ASP A 60 -10.68 9.35 22.69
N MET A 61 -11.37 10.23 23.41
CA MET A 61 -11.12 10.50 24.83
C MET A 61 -11.99 9.61 25.75
N SER A 62 -12.43 8.44 25.27
CA SER A 62 -13.15 7.50 26.14
C SER A 62 -12.26 7.04 27.32
N PRO A 63 -12.84 6.88 28.52
CA PRO A 63 -12.14 6.31 29.66
C PRO A 63 -11.52 4.95 29.32
N THR A 64 -10.21 4.80 29.54
CA THR A 64 -9.53 3.51 29.39
C THR A 64 -9.88 2.52 30.51
N ASP A 65 -10.51 2.99 31.58
CA ASP A 65 -11.00 2.19 32.70
C ASP A 65 -12.23 2.85 33.35
N ALA A 66 -13.12 2.08 33.99
CA ALA A 66 -14.36 2.57 34.59
C ALA A 66 -14.15 3.61 35.70
N ASN A 67 -12.92 3.70 36.24
CA ASN A 67 -12.52 4.65 37.28
C ASN A 67 -11.62 5.80 36.75
N SER A 68 -11.36 5.88 35.44
CA SER A 68 -10.47 6.88 34.85
C SER A 68 -11.25 7.99 34.17
N LEU A 69 -11.45 9.12 34.87
CA LEU A 69 -11.97 10.34 34.26
C LEU A 69 -10.79 11.09 33.62
N VAL A 70 -10.63 10.97 32.30
CA VAL A 70 -9.76 11.88 31.54
C VAL A 70 -10.48 13.22 31.50
N LEU A 71 -9.96 14.22 32.23
CA LEU A 71 -10.53 15.56 32.21
C LEU A 71 -10.10 16.26 30.92
N ALA A 72 -10.98 17.09 30.34
CA ALA A 72 -10.62 17.90 29.18
C ALA A 72 -9.44 18.84 29.44
N SER A 73 -9.13 19.14 30.71
CA SER A 73 -7.95 19.90 31.13
C SER A 73 -6.62 19.16 30.96
N ASP A 74 -6.65 17.83 30.88
CA ASP A 74 -5.45 16.99 30.74
C ASP A 74 -5.02 16.83 29.27
N PHE A 75 -5.81 17.38 28.34
CA PHE A 75 -5.52 17.34 26.91
C PHE A 75 -4.41 18.34 26.54
N ASP A 76 -3.24 17.81 26.16
CA ASP A 76 -2.17 18.61 25.57
C ASP A 76 -2.42 18.82 24.07
N ALA A 77 -3.00 19.98 23.74
CA ALA A 77 -3.26 20.37 22.36
C ALA A 77 -2.00 20.46 21.51
N LYS A 78 -0.86 20.84 22.09
CA LYS A 78 0.40 21.00 21.35
C LYS A 78 0.98 19.63 21.00
N GLU A 79 0.93 18.69 21.94
CA GLU A 79 1.36 17.30 21.69
C GLU A 79 0.46 16.62 20.66
N TYR A 80 -0.87 16.80 20.77
CA TYR A 80 -1.83 16.29 19.79
C TYR A 80 -1.53 16.80 18.37
N VAL A 81 -1.42 18.12 18.18
CA VAL A 81 -1.16 18.72 16.87
C VAL A 81 0.17 18.23 16.29
N ALA A 82 1.21 18.09 17.12
CA ALA A 82 2.50 17.59 16.66
C ALA A 82 2.40 16.14 16.14
N LYS A 83 1.69 15.26 16.85
CA LYS A 83 1.46 13.87 16.44
C LYS A 83 0.58 13.77 15.20
N ASP A 84 -0.50 14.54 15.14
CA ASP A 84 -1.43 14.54 14.00
C ASP A 84 -0.75 14.99 12.69
N LEU A 85 0.10 16.02 12.77
CA LEU A 85 0.90 16.48 11.62
C LEU A 85 1.92 15.42 11.16
N ASP A 86 2.60 14.76 12.09
CA ASP A 86 3.53 13.66 11.76
C ASP A 86 2.81 12.48 11.09
N MET A 87 1.65 12.09 11.62
CA MET A 87 0.81 11.04 11.04
C MET A 87 0.28 11.43 9.66
N SER A 88 -0.14 12.69 9.48
CA SER A 88 -0.59 13.21 8.18
C SER A 88 0.50 13.09 7.11
N VAL A 89 1.75 13.40 7.44
CA VAL A 89 2.89 13.23 6.52
C VAL A 89 3.12 11.76 6.18
N LYS A 90 3.06 10.87 7.17
CA LYS A 90 3.20 9.41 6.96
C LYS A 90 2.09 8.85 6.07
N ILE A 91 0.84 9.24 6.33
CA ILE A 91 -0.34 8.88 5.53
C ILE A 91 -0.12 9.35 4.09
N ARG A 92 0.28 10.60 3.89
CA ARG A 92 0.49 11.15 2.55
C ARG A 92 1.58 10.41 1.78
N ASN A 93 2.68 10.08 2.44
CA ASN A 93 3.76 9.30 1.83
C ASN A 93 3.29 7.89 1.43
N LEU A 94 2.48 7.23 2.27
CA LEU A 94 1.90 5.93 1.95
C LEU A 94 0.89 6.00 0.80
N GLU A 95 0.05 7.05 0.74
CA GLU A 95 -0.87 7.27 -0.39
C GLU A 95 -0.12 7.39 -1.71
N ILE A 96 0.92 8.23 -1.75
CA ILE A 96 1.76 8.40 -2.93
C ILE A 96 2.42 7.07 -3.31
N LYS A 97 2.99 6.36 -2.34
CA LYS A 97 3.65 5.07 -2.58
C LYS A 97 2.67 4.03 -3.13
N LEU A 98 1.47 3.95 -2.57
CA LEU A 98 0.40 3.05 -3.01
C LEU A 98 -0.06 3.39 -4.44
N GLU A 99 -0.27 4.67 -4.74
CA GLU A 99 -0.67 5.12 -6.08
C GLU A 99 0.39 4.77 -7.13
N LEU A 100 1.67 5.03 -6.83
CA LEU A 100 2.78 4.69 -7.71
C LEU A 100 2.92 3.18 -7.89
N ALA A 101 2.76 2.39 -6.82
CA ALA A 101 2.79 0.94 -6.89
C ALA A 101 1.67 0.40 -7.79
N LYS A 102 0.42 0.87 -7.61
CA LYS A 102 -0.71 0.48 -8.47
C LYS A 102 -0.44 0.80 -9.95
N LYS A 103 -0.02 2.03 -10.26
CA LYS A 103 0.33 2.44 -11.63
C LYS A 103 1.43 1.57 -12.23
N ARG A 104 2.47 1.28 -11.44
CA ARG A 104 3.59 0.47 -11.89
C ARG A 104 3.21 -1.00 -12.08
N TYR A 105 2.38 -1.56 -11.21
CA TYR A 105 1.83 -2.91 -11.35
C TYR A 105 1.05 -3.05 -12.66
N THR A 106 0.15 -2.11 -12.96
CA THR A 106 -0.61 -2.10 -14.21
C THR A 106 0.30 -2.01 -15.44
N HIS A 107 1.33 -1.17 -15.39
CA HIS A 107 2.29 -1.09 -16.48
C HIS A 107 3.10 -2.39 -16.65
N LEU A 108 3.58 -2.98 -15.55
CA LEU A 108 4.46 -4.14 -15.59
C LEU A 108 3.73 -5.42 -15.95
N PHE A 109 2.49 -5.61 -15.47
CA PHE A 109 1.77 -6.89 -15.51
C PHE A 109 0.40 -6.81 -16.19
N GLY A 110 -0.06 -5.63 -16.60
CA GLY A 110 -1.35 -5.45 -17.29
C GLY A 110 -2.59 -5.59 -16.40
N GLY A 111 -2.43 -5.94 -15.12
CA GLY A 111 -3.55 -6.12 -14.18
C GLY A 111 -3.91 -4.85 -13.39
N THR A 112 -5.10 -4.84 -12.79
CA THR A 112 -5.54 -3.82 -11.84
C THR A 112 -5.61 -4.39 -10.42
N ILE A 113 -5.10 -3.65 -9.44
CA ILE A 113 -5.26 -3.97 -8.02
C ILE A 113 -6.40 -3.11 -7.50
N ASN A 114 -7.59 -3.71 -7.37
CA ASN A 114 -8.73 -3.06 -6.72
C ASN A 114 -8.55 -3.12 -5.21
N GLU A 115 -9.04 -2.09 -4.53
CA GLU A 115 -8.93 -1.97 -3.08
C GLU A 115 -9.74 -3.07 -2.38
N LEU A 116 -9.14 -3.71 -1.37
CA LEU A 116 -9.82 -4.56 -0.38
C LEU A 116 -10.84 -3.76 0.43
#